data_AF-A0A9E5LQB8-F1
#
_entry.id   AF-A0A9E5LQB8-F1
#
_cell.length_a   1.000
_cell.length_b   1.000
_cell.length_c   1.000
_cell.angle_alpha   90.00
_cell.angle_beta   90.00
_cell.angle_gamma   90.00
#
_symmetry.space_group_name_H-M   'P 1'
#
loop_
_entity.id
_entity.type
_entity.pdbx_description
1 polymer ?
#
loop_
_entity_poly.entity_id
_entity_poly.type
_entity_poly.pdbx_seq_one_letter_code
_entity_poly.pdbx_strand_id
1 'polypeptide(L)'
;RFRAVSWDGSAHLDKAKILSTSAVNFFNRDKKIDSLTNSDLAWQSVTTGNFAGFIIKLNDSRSGSIEIKTELINETVALVDIGYKDTILDASDILPRGIRLFRLPNENTHKSVSIERKLEPQTGRDNPFYVRITLEDGTQAWSSPIYVLREVEKS
;
A
#
# COMPACT_ATOMS: atom_id res chain seq x y z
N ARG A 1 -17.68 -7.30 -16.64
CA ARG A 1 -16.36 -6.69 -16.94
C ARG A 1 -15.47 -6.92 -15.73
N PHE A 2 -14.38 -7.66 -15.87
CA PHE A 2 -13.54 -8.08 -14.73
C PHE A 2 -12.86 -6.86 -14.08
N ARG A 3 -12.97 -6.73 -12.76
CA ARG A 3 -12.32 -5.69 -11.94
C ARG A 3 -10.87 -6.02 -11.60
N ALA A 4 -10.34 -7.09 -12.18
CA ALA A 4 -8.98 -7.55 -11.93
C ALA A 4 -8.00 -6.67 -12.69
N VAL A 5 -7.01 -6.14 -11.97
CA VAL A 5 -5.90 -5.37 -12.53
C VAL A 5 -4.65 -6.22 -12.39
N SER A 6 -3.96 -6.46 -13.50
CA SER A 6 -2.62 -7.07 -13.47
C SER A 6 -1.59 -6.02 -13.08
N TRP A 7 -0.70 -6.41 -12.18
CA TRP A 7 0.42 -5.60 -11.71
C TRP A 7 1.74 -6.32 -11.91
N ASP A 8 1.78 -7.37 -12.73
CA ASP A 8 3.01 -8.09 -13.02
C ASP A 8 4.09 -7.09 -13.48
N GLY A 9 5.30 -7.23 -12.94
CA GLY A 9 6.30 -6.18 -13.07
C GLY A 9 7.67 -6.53 -12.53
N SER A 10 8.55 -5.54 -12.59
CA SER A 10 9.91 -5.61 -12.09
C SER A 10 10.34 -4.31 -11.42
N ALA A 11 11.36 -4.42 -10.57
CA ALA A 11 12.01 -3.28 -9.98
C ALA A 11 13.53 -3.45 -10.03
N HIS A 12 14.22 -2.34 -10.27
CA HIS A 12 15.68 -2.28 -10.33
C HIS A 12 16.22 -1.18 -9.42
N LEU A 13 17.23 -1.50 -8.62
CA LEU A 13 17.98 -0.54 -7.80
C LEU A 13 19.34 -0.25 -8.44
N ASP A 14 19.62 1.02 -8.72
CA ASP A 14 20.86 1.44 -9.41
C ASP A 14 22.11 1.28 -8.53
N LYS A 15 22.00 1.58 -7.23
CA LYS A 15 23.13 1.65 -6.27
C LYS A 15 22.89 0.81 -5.02
N ALA A 16 21.66 0.81 -4.51
CA ALA A 16 21.32 0.04 -3.32
C ALA A 16 21.22 -1.45 -3.64
N LYS A 17 21.43 -2.27 -2.60
CA LYS A 17 21.27 -3.73 -2.65
C LYS A 17 20.16 -4.19 -1.73
N ILE A 18 19.37 -5.13 -2.21
CA ILE A 18 18.34 -5.87 -1.50
C ILE A 18 19.01 -6.86 -0.56
N LEU A 19 18.71 -6.72 0.73
CA LEU A 19 19.14 -7.63 1.79
C LEU A 19 18.09 -8.71 2.06
N SER A 20 16.82 -8.35 1.95
CA SER A 20 15.70 -9.27 2.12
C SER A 20 14.43 -8.71 1.49
N THR A 21 13.53 -9.60 1.11
CA THR A 21 12.22 -9.29 0.53
C THR A 21 11.14 -10.02 1.31
N SER A 22 10.02 -9.37 1.59
CA SER A 22 8.86 -9.96 2.27
C SER A 22 7.59 -9.62 1.51
N ALA A 23 6.80 -10.63 1.17
CA ALA A 23 5.55 -10.45 0.45
C ALA A 23 4.47 -9.85 1.37
N VAL A 24 3.63 -8.99 0.81
CA VAL A 24 2.47 -8.39 1.47
C VAL A 24 1.22 -8.72 0.66
N ASN A 25 0.28 -9.46 1.25
CA ASN A 25 -1.02 -9.80 0.65
C ASN A 25 -0.94 -10.53 -0.72
N PHE A 26 0.09 -11.36 -0.93
CA PHE A 26 0.17 -12.29 -2.06
C PHE A 26 -0.68 -13.54 -1.79
N PHE A 27 -2.00 -13.41 -1.99
CA PHE A 27 -2.95 -14.48 -1.68
C PHE A 27 -3.02 -15.61 -2.73
N ASN A 28 -2.47 -15.39 -3.92
CA ASN A 28 -2.38 -16.41 -4.96
C ASN A 28 -1.03 -17.14 -4.83
N ARG A 29 -1.08 -18.44 -4.52
CA ARG A 29 0.11 -19.29 -4.33
C ARG A 29 0.99 -19.39 -5.57
N ASP A 30 0.42 -19.21 -6.75
CA ASP A 30 1.16 -19.31 -8.02
C ASP A 30 1.87 -18.00 -8.36
N LYS A 31 1.44 -16.89 -7.77
CA LYS A 31 2.04 -15.57 -7.94
C LYS A 31 3.17 -15.37 -6.94
N LYS A 32 4.37 -15.08 -7.44
CA LYS A 32 5.59 -15.00 -6.65
C LYS A 32 6.26 -13.65 -6.77
N ILE A 33 7.17 -13.39 -5.84
CA ILE A 33 8.18 -12.34 -5.94
C ILE A 33 9.51 -13.06 -6.02
N ASP A 34 10.21 -12.85 -7.13
CA ASP A 34 11.50 -13.47 -7.41
C ASP A 34 12.58 -12.41 -7.26
N SER A 35 13.50 -12.62 -6.31
CA SER A 35 14.72 -11.82 -6.21
C SER A 35 15.74 -12.37 -7.19
N LEU A 36 15.83 -11.75 -8.37
CA LEU A 36 16.67 -12.21 -9.48
C LEU A 36 18.16 -11.96 -9.18
N THR A 37 18.45 -10.80 -8.57
CA THR A 37 19.78 -10.42 -8.11
C THR A 37 19.66 -9.65 -6.80
N ASN A 38 20.80 -9.15 -6.28
CA ASN A 38 20.79 -8.22 -5.15
C ASN A 38 20.30 -6.81 -5.51
N SER A 39 19.90 -6.52 -6.75
CA SER A 39 19.36 -5.22 -7.18
C SER A 39 18.05 -5.34 -7.96
N ASP A 40 17.64 -6.55 -8.33
CA ASP A 40 16.52 -6.81 -9.23
C ASP A 40 15.44 -7.68 -8.59
N LEU A 41 14.20 -7.23 -8.72
CA LEU A 41 13.00 -7.98 -8.36
C LEU A 41 12.11 -8.15 -9.58
N ALA A 42 11.48 -9.30 -9.69
CA ALA A 42 10.31 -9.51 -10.54
C ALA A 42 9.14 -10.02 -9.70
N TRP A 43 7.92 -9.70 -10.08
CA TRP A 43 6.75 -10.21 -9.40
C TRP A 43 5.57 -10.40 -10.35
N GLN A 44 4.64 -11.24 -9.90
CA GLN A 44 3.33 -11.36 -10.49
C GLN A 44 2.28 -10.97 -9.45
N SER A 45 1.34 -10.09 -9.78
CA SER A 45 0.32 -9.62 -8.84
C SER A 45 -0.98 -9.28 -9.57
N VAL A 46 -2.12 -9.58 -8.95
CA VAL A 46 -3.45 -9.16 -9.44
C VAL A 46 -4.26 -8.67 -8.25
N THR A 47 -4.92 -7.53 -8.41
CA THR A 47 -5.82 -6.97 -7.40
C THR A 47 -7.23 -6.81 -7.94
N THR A 48 -8.25 -7.00 -7.09
CA THR A 48 -9.68 -6.83 -7.40
C THR A 48 -10.35 -5.86 -6.41
N GLY A 49 -9.65 -4.79 -6.03
CA GLY A 49 -10.08 -3.81 -5.02
C GLY A 49 -9.38 -3.94 -3.67
N ASN A 50 -8.47 -4.90 -3.54
CA ASN A 50 -7.49 -5.01 -2.44
C ASN A 50 -6.15 -4.38 -2.84
N PHE A 51 -5.17 -4.44 -1.95
CA PHE A 51 -3.77 -4.15 -2.26
C PHE A 51 -2.90 -5.40 -2.05
N ALA A 52 -1.81 -5.46 -2.78
CA ALA A 52 -0.72 -6.41 -2.63
C ALA A 52 0.60 -5.69 -2.92
N GLY A 53 1.71 -6.20 -2.41
CA GLY A 53 3.01 -5.58 -2.60
C GLY A 53 4.11 -6.34 -1.87
N PHE A 54 5.19 -5.63 -1.55
CA PHE A 54 6.32 -6.22 -0.85
C PHE A 54 7.07 -5.17 -0.04
N ILE A 55 7.79 -5.65 0.95
CA ILE A 55 8.75 -4.88 1.75
C ILE A 55 10.14 -5.36 1.35
N ILE A 56 11.03 -4.41 1.03
CA ILE A 56 12.43 -4.69 0.75
C ILE A 56 13.31 -3.99 1.78
N LYS A 57 14.24 -4.74 2.36
CA LYS A 57 15.28 -4.18 3.22
C LYS A 57 16.49 -3.89 2.36
N LEU A 58 17.00 -2.67 2.44
CA LEU A 58 18.15 -2.23 1.65
C LEU A 58 19.40 -2.09 2.53
N ASN A 59 20.58 -2.28 1.94
CA ASN A 59 21.85 -1.96 2.61
C ASN A 59 22.04 -0.44 2.80
N ASP A 60 21.53 0.36 1.86
CA ASP A 60 21.47 1.81 1.89
C ASP A 60 20.11 2.23 1.33
N SER A 61 19.33 2.97 2.12
CA SER A 61 17.98 3.40 1.76
C SER A 61 17.92 4.83 1.22
N ARG A 62 19.05 5.51 1.02
CA ARG A 62 19.12 6.91 0.59
C ARG A 62 19.89 7.11 -0.71
N SER A 63 20.87 6.27 -0.99
CA SER A 63 21.67 6.42 -2.22
C SER A 63 21.00 5.77 -3.42
N GLY A 64 20.84 6.54 -4.50
CA GLY A 64 20.34 6.02 -5.78
C GLY A 64 18.83 6.11 -5.94
N SER A 65 18.28 5.22 -6.76
CA SER A 65 16.88 5.19 -7.17
C SER A 65 16.36 3.77 -7.30
N ILE A 66 15.04 3.63 -7.23
CA ILE A 66 14.30 2.45 -7.64
C ILE A 66 13.54 2.75 -8.93
N GLU A 67 13.79 1.97 -9.97
CA GLU A 67 12.94 1.91 -11.16
C GLU A 67 11.86 0.86 -10.92
N ILE A 68 10.60 1.19 -11.22
CA ILE A 68 9.45 0.27 -11.14
C ILE A 68 8.80 0.20 -12.51
N LYS A 69 8.67 -1.01 -13.04
CA LYS A 69 8.07 -1.30 -14.35
C LYS A 69 6.92 -2.28 -14.21
N THR A 70 5.77 -1.90 -14.72
CA THR A 70 4.57 -2.72 -14.92
C THR A 70 3.96 -2.31 -16.27
N GLU A 71 2.88 -2.96 -16.70
CA GLU A 71 2.12 -2.51 -17.87
C GLU A 71 1.52 -1.10 -17.70
N LEU A 72 1.22 -0.69 -16.46
CA LEU A 72 0.52 0.56 -16.17
C LEU A 72 1.44 1.70 -15.70
N ILE A 73 2.61 1.38 -15.16
CA ILE A 73 3.53 2.31 -14.49
C ILE A 73 4.95 1.98 -14.92
N ASN A 74 5.70 2.98 -15.36
CA ASN A 74 7.12 2.88 -15.65
C ASN A 74 7.80 4.15 -15.14
N GLU A 75 8.23 4.12 -13.88
CA GLU A 75 8.70 5.30 -13.15
C GLU A 75 10.00 5.01 -12.40
N THR A 76 10.83 6.03 -12.24
CA THR A 76 12.05 5.97 -11.43
C THR A 76 11.94 6.97 -10.29
N VAL A 77 12.10 6.49 -9.06
CA VAL A 77 11.99 7.29 -7.84
C VAL A 77 13.32 7.28 -7.11
N ALA A 78 13.85 8.46 -6.78
CA ALA A 78 15.05 8.53 -5.95
C ALA A 78 14.75 8.02 -4.54
N LEU A 79 15.62 7.16 -3.99
CA LEU A 79 15.40 6.56 -2.68
C LEU A 79 15.37 7.61 -1.56
N VAL A 80 16.13 8.70 -1.73
CA VAL A 80 16.14 9.82 -0.78
C VAL A 80 14.77 10.51 -0.65
N ASP A 81 13.97 10.51 -1.72
CA ASP A 81 12.66 11.17 -1.76
C ASP A 81 11.55 10.31 -1.14
N ILE A 82 11.77 9.00 -0.99
CA ILE A 82 10.81 8.09 -0.37
C ILE A 82 10.85 8.28 1.16
N GLY A 83 9.88 9.02 1.69
CA GLY A 83 9.69 9.27 3.12
C GLY A 83 8.67 8.33 3.79
N TYR A 84 8.25 8.69 5.01
CA TYR A 84 7.14 8.00 5.71
C TYR A 84 5.77 8.31 5.11
N LYS A 85 5.67 9.35 4.28
CA LYS A 85 4.45 9.66 3.53
C LYS A 85 4.48 8.91 2.21
N ASP A 86 3.31 8.51 1.75
CA ASP A 86 3.16 7.82 0.48
C ASP A 86 3.66 8.69 -0.68
N THR A 87 4.59 8.16 -1.45
CA THR A 87 4.83 8.55 -2.84
C THR A 87 3.88 7.76 -3.71
N ILE A 88 2.95 8.43 -4.38
CA ILE A 88 1.89 7.80 -5.17
C ILE A 88 2.29 7.82 -6.64
N LEU A 89 2.39 6.64 -7.24
CA LEU A 89 2.47 6.46 -8.68
C LEU A 89 1.04 6.14 -9.15
N ASP A 90 0.35 7.18 -9.64
CA ASP A 90 -1.05 7.08 -10.02
C ASP A 90 -1.19 6.40 -11.39
N ALA A 91 -2.10 5.43 -11.47
CA ALA A 91 -2.49 4.80 -12.72
C ALA A 91 -4.02 4.74 -12.83
N SER A 92 -4.72 5.68 -12.18
CA SER A 92 -6.17 5.72 -12.15
C SER A 92 -6.80 5.86 -13.54
N ASP A 93 -8.01 5.32 -13.69
CA ASP A 93 -8.89 5.51 -14.87
C ASP A 93 -10.32 5.57 -14.31
N ILE A 94 -11.25 4.75 -14.81
CA ILE A 94 -12.61 4.61 -14.26
C ILE A 94 -12.60 4.31 -12.74
N LEU A 95 -11.61 3.55 -12.27
CA LEU A 95 -11.41 3.24 -10.86
C LEU A 95 -10.02 3.69 -10.39
N PRO A 96 -9.91 4.14 -9.12
CA PRO A 96 -8.64 4.52 -8.55
C PRO A 96 -7.72 3.30 -8.42
N ARG A 97 -6.50 3.42 -8.93
CA ARG A 97 -5.48 2.37 -8.85
C ARG A 97 -4.10 2.98 -8.98
N GLY A 98 -3.10 2.38 -8.34
CA GLY A 98 -1.73 2.88 -8.37
C GLY A 98 -0.81 2.12 -7.43
N ILE A 99 0.46 2.49 -7.47
CA ILE A 99 1.49 1.99 -6.56
C ILE A 99 1.79 3.06 -5.52
N ARG A 100 2.00 2.64 -4.28
CA ARG A 100 2.45 3.51 -3.19
C ARG A 100 3.82 3.05 -2.71
N LEU A 101 4.77 3.98 -2.64
CA LEU A 101 6.09 3.76 -2.07
C LEU A 101 6.21 4.59 -0.79
N PHE A 102 6.62 3.96 0.30
CA PHE A 102 6.88 4.65 1.56
C PHE A 102 7.92 3.87 2.36
N ARG A 103 8.58 4.58 3.28
CA ARG A 103 9.61 4.03 4.16
C ARG A 103 8.98 3.50 5.43
N LEU A 104 9.40 2.30 5.84
CA LEU A 104 9.15 1.75 7.16
C LEU A 104 10.30 2.10 8.11
N PRO A 105 10.05 2.21 9.43
CA PRO A 105 11.14 2.33 10.40
C PRO A 105 11.99 1.04 10.38
N ASN A 106 13.29 1.15 10.66
CA ASN A 106 14.16 -0.03 10.75
C ASN A 106 13.71 -0.98 11.87
N GLU A 107 13.19 -0.40 12.95
CA GLU A 107 12.62 -1.12 14.08
C GLU A 107 11.33 -0.42 14.50
N ASN A 108 10.23 -1.17 14.55
CA ASN A 108 8.96 -0.69 15.08
C ASN A 108 8.72 -1.27 16.48
N THR A 109 9.01 -0.50 17.51
CA THR A 109 8.85 -0.93 18.92
C THR A 109 7.44 -0.66 19.46
N HIS A 110 6.58 0.00 18.68
CA HIS A 110 5.26 0.41 19.11
C HIS A 110 4.23 -0.72 18.93
N LYS A 111 3.47 -0.98 19.99
CA LYS A 111 2.41 -2.01 20.00
C LYS A 111 1.01 -1.44 20.22
N SER A 112 0.92 -0.13 20.42
CA SER A 112 -0.33 0.60 20.64
C SER A 112 -0.26 1.96 19.96
N VAL A 113 -1.43 2.46 19.58
CA VAL A 113 -1.58 3.80 19.01
C VAL A 113 -2.88 4.39 19.53
N SER A 114 -2.88 5.70 19.81
CA SER A 114 -4.09 6.47 20.08
C SER A 114 -4.28 7.47 18.96
N ILE A 115 -5.49 7.50 18.37
CA ILE A 115 -5.82 8.36 17.24
C ILE A 115 -7.14 9.03 17.56
N GLU A 116 -7.13 10.36 17.55
CA GLU A 116 -8.34 11.17 17.68
C GLU A 116 -8.66 11.85 16.34
N ARG A 117 -9.93 11.81 15.93
CA ARG A 117 -10.44 12.47 14.73
C ARG A 117 -11.80 13.08 15.02
N LYS A 118 -11.98 14.33 14.60
CA LYS A 118 -13.29 14.98 14.58
C LYS A 118 -14.05 14.53 13.34
N LEU A 119 -15.27 14.04 13.53
CA LEU A 119 -16.17 13.59 12.47
C LEU A 119 -17.30 14.59 12.24
N GLU A 120 -17.77 14.67 11.00
CA GLU A 120 -18.86 15.57 10.60
C GLU A 120 -20.04 14.75 10.05
N PRO A 121 -20.96 14.28 10.91
CA PRO A 121 -22.13 13.53 10.45
C PRO A 121 -23.14 14.42 9.73
N GLN A 122 -23.74 13.87 8.67
CA GLN A 122 -24.80 14.47 7.88
C GLN A 122 -26.16 14.27 8.57
N THR A 123 -26.99 15.31 8.58
CA THR A 123 -28.36 15.29 9.13
C THR A 123 -29.30 14.47 8.24
N GLY A 124 -30.32 13.84 8.83
CA GLY A 124 -31.40 13.17 8.08
C GLY A 124 -31.03 11.83 7.43
N ARG A 125 -29.87 11.25 7.77
CA ARG A 125 -29.44 9.93 7.29
C ARG A 125 -28.53 9.22 8.28
N ASP A 126 -28.31 7.92 8.04
CA ASP A 126 -27.31 7.14 8.73
C ASP A 126 -25.89 7.61 8.36
N ASN A 127 -25.04 7.72 9.38
CA ASN A 127 -23.61 8.01 9.25
C ASN A 127 -22.79 6.82 9.77
N PRO A 128 -22.60 5.76 8.97
CA PRO A 128 -21.74 4.65 9.33
C PRO A 128 -20.27 5.07 9.23
N PHE A 129 -19.59 5.12 10.37
CA PHE A 129 -18.15 5.30 10.43
C PHE A 129 -17.46 3.96 10.67
N TYR A 130 -16.28 3.80 10.09
CA TYR A 130 -15.46 2.59 10.23
C TYR A 130 -14.06 3.00 10.67
N VAL A 131 -13.50 2.24 11.60
CA VAL A 131 -12.08 2.29 11.91
C VAL A 131 -11.41 1.12 11.20
N ARG A 132 -10.40 1.42 10.39
CA ARG A 132 -9.54 0.42 9.76
C ARG A 132 -8.10 0.66 10.16
N ILE A 133 -7.47 -0.37 10.71
CA ILE A 133 -6.02 -0.40 10.92
C ILE A 133 -5.41 -1.31 9.88
N THR A 134 -4.33 -0.86 9.25
CA THR A 134 -3.48 -1.69 8.39
C THR A 134 -2.13 -1.83 9.08
N LEU A 135 -1.73 -3.07 9.32
CA LEU A 135 -0.45 -3.41 9.94
C LEU A 135 0.65 -3.44 8.87
N GLU A 136 1.91 -3.49 9.33
CA GLU A 136 3.09 -3.47 8.46
C GLU A 136 3.09 -4.62 7.44
N ASP A 137 2.64 -5.80 7.86
CA ASP A 137 2.52 -7.01 7.02
C ASP A 137 1.34 -6.96 6.02
N GLY A 138 0.56 -5.87 6.02
CA GLY A 138 -0.63 -5.69 5.21
C GLY A 138 -1.91 -6.30 5.80
N THR A 139 -1.85 -6.91 6.97
CA THR A 139 -3.04 -7.40 7.67
C THR A 139 -3.93 -6.21 8.06
N GLN A 140 -5.24 -6.39 7.93
CA GLN A 140 -6.21 -5.35 8.27
C GLN A 140 -7.14 -5.79 9.39
N ALA A 141 -7.36 -4.88 10.33
CA ALA A 141 -8.39 -4.99 11.34
C ALA A 141 -9.45 -3.92 11.11
N TRP A 142 -10.72 -4.29 11.25
CA TRP A 142 -11.86 -3.42 11.04
C TRP A 142 -12.75 -3.39 12.29
N SER A 143 -13.28 -2.23 12.62
CA SER A 143 -14.39 -2.14 13.56
C SER A 143 -15.70 -2.61 12.90
N SER A 144 -16.69 -2.94 13.72
CA SER A 144 -18.09 -2.84 13.28
C SER A 144 -18.40 -1.39 12.85
N PRO A 145 -19.43 -1.17 12.01
CA PRO A 145 -19.90 0.17 11.73
C PRO A 145 -20.33 0.88 13.02
N ILE A 146 -19.88 2.12 13.20
CA ILE A 146 -20.25 3.00 14.29
C ILE A 146 -21.25 4.01 13.71
N TYR A 147 -22.53 3.87 14.06
CA TYR A 147 -23.58 4.75 13.54
C TYR A 147 -23.74 5.97 14.43
N VAL A 148 -23.72 7.15 13.81
CA VAL A 148 -24.10 8.41 14.44
C VAL A 148 -25.38 8.93 13.79
N LEU A 149 -26.42 9.09 14.58
CA LEU A 149 -27.69 9.69 14.17
C LEU A 149 -27.76 11.11 14.71
N ARG A 150 -27.92 12.10 13.81
CA ARG A 150 -28.13 13.50 14.17
C ARG A 150 -29.52 13.87 13.68
N GLU A 151 -30.47 13.93 14.62
CA GLU A 151 -31.91 14.22 14.47
C GLU A 151 -32.58 13.74 13.17
N VAL A 152 -33.50 12.79 13.33
CA VAL A 152 -34.51 12.51 12.30
C VAL A 152 -35.65 13.49 12.55
N GLU A 153 -35.94 14.40 11.61
CA GLU A 153 -37.16 15.20 11.68
C GLU A 153 -38.34 14.25 11.87
N LYS A 154 -39.09 14.44 12.96
CA LYS A 154 -40.34 13.69 13.17
C LYS A 154 -41.35 14.20 12.16
N SER A 155 -41.62 13.39 11.14
CA SER A 155 -42.80 13.50 10.28
C SER A 155 -44.10 13.31 11.07
#